data_AF-A0AA51IAT3-F1
#
_entry.id   AF-A0AA51IAT3-F1
#
_cell.length_a   1.000
_cell.length_b   1.000
_cell.length_c   1.000
_cell.angle_alpha   90.00
_cell.angle_beta   90.00
_cell.angle_gamma   90.00
#
_symmetry.space_group_name_H-M   'P 1'
#
loop_
_entity.id
_entity.type
_entity.pdbx_description
1 polymer ?
#
loop_
_entity_poly.entity_id
_entity_poly.type
_entity_poly.pdbx_seq_one_letter_code
_entity_poly.pdbx_strand_id
1 'polypeptide(L)'
;NDVAAIDINMGCPKEFSIKGGMGVALLKDTDKACHILKTLVSNLSIPVTCKIRIFGTQEKTLEIVNRLVDTGISAIAIHGRTKDERPQHAVHTDIVKYVAERISIPV
;
A
#
# COMPACT_ATOMS: atom_id res chain seq x y z
N ASN A 1 17.56 17.96 3.75
CA ASN A 1 16.19 18.11 4.30
C ASN A 1 15.29 18.71 3.24
N ASP A 2 15.22 18.07 2.07
CA ASP A 2 14.59 18.64 0.87
C ASP A 2 13.15 18.15 0.68
N VAL A 3 12.80 17.06 1.36
CA VAL A 3 11.47 16.45 1.36
C VAL A 3 11.03 16.16 2.80
N ALA A 4 9.72 16.26 3.04
CA ALA A 4 9.14 16.02 4.36
C ALA A 4 8.86 14.54 4.63
N ALA A 5 8.69 13.72 3.59
CA ALA A 5 8.39 12.29 3.69
C ALA A 5 8.75 11.56 2.38
N ILE A 6 8.79 10.23 2.45
CA ILE A 6 8.91 9.33 1.29
C ILE A 6 7.66 8.46 1.19
N ASP A 7 7.09 8.33 -0.01
CA ASP A 7 5.97 7.42 -0.29
C ASP A 7 6.41 6.33 -1.28
N ILE A 8 6.00 5.09 -1.00
CA ILE A 8 6.28 3.95 -1.86
C ILE A 8 5.03 3.56 -2.65
N ASN A 9 5.16 3.66 -3.98
CA ASN A 9 4.10 3.23 -4.89
C ASN A 9 4.02 1.70 -4.94
N MET A 10 2.94 1.17 -4.38
CA MET A 10 2.55 -0.25 -4.45
C MET A 10 1.19 -0.42 -5.14
N GLY A 11 0.75 0.57 -5.93
CA GLY A 11 -0.60 0.61 -6.52
C GLY A 11 -0.65 0.73 -8.04
N CYS A 12 0.48 0.97 -8.72
CA CYS A 12 0.52 1.13 -10.18
C CYS A 12 0.21 -0.21 -10.90
N PRO A 13 -0.85 -0.28 -11.75
CA PRO A 13 -1.19 -1.49 -12.48
C PRO A 13 -0.60 -1.51 -13.91
N LYS A 14 0.20 -0.51 -14.30
CA LYS A 14 0.76 -0.44 -15.67
C LYS A 14 1.73 -1.60 -15.89
N GLU A 15 1.69 -2.17 -17.09
CA GLU A 15 2.44 -3.38 -17.44
C GLU A 15 3.95 -3.24 -17.20
N PHE A 16 4.56 -2.10 -17.52
CA PHE A 16 5.99 -1.85 -17.27
C PHE A 16 6.33 -1.94 -15.78
N SER A 17 5.45 -1.45 -14.91
CA SER A 17 5.63 -1.49 -13.45
C SER A 17 5.56 -2.94 -12.97
N ILE A 18 4.57 -3.69 -13.45
CA ILE A 18 4.37 -5.08 -13.06
C ILE A 18 5.55 -5.95 -13.53
N LYS A 19 5.99 -5.81 -14.78
CA LYS A 19 7.16 -6.53 -15.32
C LYS A 19 8.45 -6.20 -14.58
N GLY A 20 8.60 -4.97 -14.10
CA GLY A 20 9.72 -4.57 -13.24
C GLY A 20 9.59 -4.99 -11.77
N GLY A 21 8.51 -5.68 -11.37
CA GLY A 21 8.28 -6.07 -9.98
C GLY A 21 7.97 -4.89 -9.04
N MET A 22 7.46 -3.79 -9.60
CA MET A 22 7.10 -2.54 -8.91
C MET A 22 5.58 -2.34 -8.88
N GLY A 23 5.10 -1.37 -8.10
CA GLY A 23 3.67 -1.05 -8.06
C GLY A 23 2.87 -2.22 -7.51
N VAL A 24 1.75 -2.57 -8.15
CA VAL A 24 0.85 -3.61 -7.62
C VAL A 24 1.47 -5.01 -7.61
N ALA A 25 2.59 -5.23 -8.30
CA ALA A 25 3.34 -6.49 -8.20
C ALA A 25 3.90 -6.72 -6.78
N LEU A 26 4.22 -5.66 -6.04
CA LEU A 26 4.67 -5.76 -4.65
C LEU A 26 3.57 -6.29 -3.71
N LEU A 27 2.29 -6.11 -4.04
CA LEU A 27 1.19 -6.68 -3.23
C LEU A 27 1.00 -8.19 -3.45
N LYS A 28 1.60 -8.75 -4.52
CA LYS A 28 1.64 -10.21 -4.72
C LYS A 28 2.80 -10.85 -3.97
N ASP A 29 3.89 -10.09 -3.76
CA ASP A 29 5.08 -10.47 -3.01
C ASP A 29 5.22 -9.55 -1.79
N THR A 30 4.31 -9.74 -0.83
CA THR A 30 4.22 -8.88 0.35
C THR A 30 5.47 -8.99 1.23
N ASP A 31 6.21 -10.11 1.18
CA ASP A 31 7.49 -10.24 1.89
C ASP A 31 8.52 -9.24 1.38
N LYS A 32 8.65 -9.11 0.05
CA LYS A 32 9.51 -8.11 -0.57
C LYS A 32 9.05 -6.68 -0.25
N ALA A 33 7.73 -6.41 -0.27
CA ALA A 33 7.18 -5.12 0.12
C ALA A 33 7.55 -4.75 1.56
N CYS A 34 7.38 -5.68 2.50
CA CYS A 34 7.74 -5.49 3.89
C CYS A 34 9.25 -5.27 4.07
N HIS A 35 10.09 -6.00 3.32
CA HIS A 35 11.54 -5.81 3.36
C HIS A 35 11.95 -4.41 2.91
N ILE A 36 11.37 -3.90 1.81
CA ILE A 36 11.63 -2.54 1.32
C ILE A 36 11.24 -1.51 2.38
N LEU A 37 10.04 -1.60 2.94
CA LEU A 37 9.55 -0.64 3.94
C LEU A 37 10.38 -0.66 5.21
N LYS A 38 10.71 -1.85 5.76
CA LYS A 38 11.57 -1.98 6.95
C LYS A 38 12.95 -1.35 6.72
N THR A 39 13.56 -1.58 5.55
CA THR A 39 14.83 -0.96 5.21
C THR A 39 14.73 0.56 5.18
N LEU A 40 13.68 1.13 4.60
CA LEU A 40 13.50 2.58 4.54
C LEU A 40 13.23 3.18 5.91
N VAL A 41 12.29 2.61 6.67
CA VAL A 41 11.91 3.07 8.02
C VAL A 41 13.11 3.06 8.97
N SER A 42 13.97 2.04 8.90
CA SER A 42 15.15 1.93 9.77
C SER A 42 16.30 2.87 9.41
N ASN A 43 16.34 3.41 8.18
CA ASN A 43 17.47 4.20 7.67
C ASN A 43 17.14 5.66 7.38
N LEU A 44 15.87 6.06 7.42
CA LEU A 44 15.43 7.42 7.17
C LEU A 44 14.93 8.07 8.46
N SER A 45 15.31 9.34 8.67
CA SER A 45 14.82 10.16 9.78
C SER A 45 13.48 10.85 9.49
N ILE A 46 12.97 10.73 8.26
CA ILE A 46 11.68 11.28 7.81
C ILE A 46 10.63 10.17 7.68
N PRO A 47 9.33 10.47 7.83
CA PRO A 47 8.25 9.52 7.66
C PRO A 47 8.30 8.75 6.33
N VAL A 48 8.05 7.45 6.41
CA VAL A 48 7.84 6.57 5.26
C VAL A 48 6.38 6.20 5.21
N THR A 49 5.77 6.34 4.04
CA THR A 49 4.37 6.02 3.76
C THR A 49 4.31 5.08 2.55
N CYS A 50 3.16 4.46 2.31
CA CYS A 50 2.94 3.74 1.07
C CYS A 50 1.54 3.94 0.52
N LYS A 51 1.42 3.78 -0.79
CA LYS A 51 0.15 3.83 -1.50
C LYS A 51 -0.16 2.49 -2.17
N ILE A 52 -1.30 1.90 -1.83
CA ILE A 52 -1.73 0.59 -2.34
C ILE A 52 -3.03 0.69 -3.18
N ARG A 53 -3.44 -0.47 -3.69
CA ARG A 53 -4.79 -0.78 -4.17
C ARG A 53 -5.40 -1.86 -3.28
N ILE A 54 -6.72 -1.94 -3.17
CA ILE A 54 -7.39 -3.07 -2.51
C ILE A 54 -7.05 -4.39 -3.22
N PHE A 55 -7.09 -5.50 -2.47
CA PHE A 55 -6.64 -6.80 -2.95
C PHE A 55 -7.67 -7.89 -2.65
N GLY A 56 -8.52 -8.19 -3.64
CA GLY A 56 -9.56 -9.21 -3.50
C GLY A 56 -10.65 -8.77 -2.53
N THR A 57 -10.75 -9.41 -1.37
CA THR A 57 -11.76 -9.12 -0.35
C THR A 57 -11.28 -8.10 0.68
N GLN A 58 -12.18 -7.62 1.53
CA GLN A 58 -11.83 -6.73 2.65
C GLN A 58 -10.88 -7.40 3.65
N GLU A 59 -11.04 -8.69 3.94
CA GLU A 59 -10.18 -9.44 4.86
C GLU A 59 -8.77 -9.58 4.29
N LYS A 60 -8.66 -9.91 3.00
CA LYS A 60 -7.36 -10.07 2.35
C LYS A 60 -6.65 -8.73 2.17
N THR A 61 -7.40 -7.66 1.92
CA THR A 61 -6.86 -6.30 1.94
C THR A 61 -6.32 -5.95 3.33
N LEU A 62 -7.10 -6.21 4.38
CA LEU A 62 -6.69 -5.95 5.76
C LEU A 62 -5.45 -6.77 6.17
N GLU A 63 -5.38 -8.05 5.79
CA GLU A 63 -4.22 -8.91 6.03
C GLU A 63 -2.93 -8.29 5.46
N ILE A 64 -2.96 -7.87 4.19
CA ILE A 64 -1.82 -7.22 3.54
C ILE A 64 -1.51 -5.89 4.24
N VAL A 65 -2.52 -5.07 4.53
CA VAL A 65 -2.32 -3.77 5.18
C VAL A 65 -1.67 -3.94 6.55
N ASN A 66 -2.14 -4.85 7.40
CA ASN A 66 -1.53 -5.11 8.71
C ASN A 66 -0.04 -5.43 8.59
N ARG A 67 0.33 -6.28 7.62
CA ARG A 67 1.75 -6.61 7.36
C ARG A 67 2.58 -5.40 6.95
N LEU A 68 2.00 -4.43 6.23
CA LEU A 68 2.67 -3.18 5.86
C LEU A 68 2.73 -2.21 7.04
N VAL A 69 1.69 -2.12 7.86
CA VAL A 69 1.66 -1.31 9.09
C VAL A 69 2.74 -1.78 10.07
N ASP A 70 2.90 -3.10 10.24
CA ASP A 70 3.90 -3.72 11.11
C ASP A 70 5.36 -3.41 10.72
N THR A 71 5.60 -2.80 9.55
CA THR A 71 6.94 -2.33 9.18
C THR A 71 7.28 -0.97 9.77
N GLY A 72 6.33 -0.29 10.42
CA GLY A 72 6.52 1.04 11.01
C GLY A 72 6.28 2.21 10.06
N ILE A 73 5.54 2.02 8.96
CA ILE A 73 5.11 3.15 8.12
C ILE A 73 4.22 4.10 8.90
N SER A 74 4.29 5.39 8.58
CA SER A 74 3.58 6.44 9.32
C SER A 74 2.13 6.65 8.86
N ALA A 75 1.80 6.29 7.62
CA ALA A 75 0.47 6.37 7.04
C ALA A 75 0.38 5.46 5.79
N ILE A 76 -0.84 5.11 5.38
CA ILE A 76 -1.10 4.31 4.17
C ILE A 76 -2.24 4.87 3.34
N ALA A 77 -2.00 5.18 2.08
CA ALA A 77 -3.05 5.61 1.16
C ALA A 77 -3.65 4.41 0.41
N ILE A 78 -4.97 4.23 0.46
CA ILE A 78 -5.67 3.10 -0.19
C ILE A 78 -6.49 3.58 -1.38
N HIS A 79 -6.13 3.14 -2.59
CA HIS A 79 -7.04 3.21 -3.73
C HIS A 79 -8.06 2.09 -3.61
N GLY A 80 -9.33 2.42 -3.33
CA GLY A 80 -10.48 1.51 -3.29
C GLY A 80 -10.88 0.85 -4.62
N ARG A 81 -9.91 0.52 -5.48
CA ARG A 81 -10.08 -0.28 -6.69
C ARG A 81 -8.97 -1.31 -6.77
N THR A 82 -9.30 -2.52 -7.19
CA THR A 82 -8.34 -3.59 -7.52
C THR A 82 -7.49 -3.21 -8.72
N LYS A 83 -6.47 -4.03 -9.05
CA LYS A 83 -5.59 -3.77 -10.20
C LYS A 83 -6.33 -3.79 -11.55
N ASP A 84 -7.40 -4.57 -11.65
CA ASP A 84 -8.13 -4.82 -12.90
C ASP A 84 -9.25 -3.78 -13.12
N GLU A 85 -9.59 -3.03 -12.08
CA GLU A 85 -10.61 -2.00 -12.12
C GLU A 85 -10.06 -0.66 -12.65
N ARG A 86 -10.77 -0.17 -13.67
CA ARG A 86 -10.55 1.09 -14.39
C ARG A 86 -11.42 2.24 -13.83
N PRO A 87 -11.20 3.51 -14.23
CA PRO A 87 -11.92 4.66 -13.68
C PRO A 87 -13.45 4.58 -13.74
N GLN A 88 -14.03 3.86 -14.71
CA GLN A 88 -15.48 3.66 -14.80
C GLN A 88 -16.07 2.72 -13.73
N HIS A 89 -15.24 1.90 -13.09
CA HIS A 89 -15.70 1.03 -11.99
C HIS A 89 -15.85 1.87 -10.72
N ALA A 90 -16.88 1.57 -9.93
CA ALA A 90 -17.08 2.24 -8.64
C ALA A 90 -15.86 2.04 -7.72
N VAL A 91 -15.68 2.96 -6.79
CA VAL A 91 -14.70 2.82 -5.71
C VAL A 91 -15.37 2.06 -4.56
N HIS A 92 -14.71 1.03 -4.05
CA HIS A 92 -15.14 0.26 -2.88
C HIS A 92 -14.80 1.02 -1.59
N THR A 93 -15.60 2.04 -1.27
CA THR A 93 -15.42 2.86 -0.06
C THR A 93 -15.68 2.07 1.23
N ASP A 94 -16.52 1.04 1.15
CA ASP A 94 -16.79 0.06 2.21
C ASP A 94 -15.51 -0.69 2.63
N ILE A 95 -14.71 -1.15 1.67
CA ILE A 95 -13.43 -1.84 1.96
C ILE A 95 -12.43 -0.87 2.59
N VAL A 96 -12.34 0.37 2.08
CA VAL A 96 -11.43 1.39 2.66
C VAL A 96 -11.84 1.70 4.11
N LYS A 97 -13.15 1.89 4.36
CA LYS A 97 -13.69 2.09 5.71
C LYS A 97 -13.40 0.90 6.62
N TYR A 98 -13.63 -0.32 6.15
CA TYR A 98 -13.38 -1.54 6.90
C TYR A 98 -11.93 -1.62 7.39
N VAL A 99 -10.96 -1.27 6.54
CA VAL A 99 -9.53 -1.24 6.89
C VAL A 99 -9.22 -0.08 7.83
N ALA A 100 -9.68 1.13 7.54
CA ALA A 100 -9.39 2.33 8.34
C ALA A 100 -9.86 2.20 9.80
N GLU A 101 -10.98 1.51 10.04
CA GLU A 101 -11.48 1.24 11.40
C GLU A 101 -10.68 0.20 12.18
N ARG A 102 -9.72 -0.51 11.56
CA ARG A 102 -9.03 -1.68 12.13
C ARG A 102 -7.52 -1.55 12.22
N ILE A 103 -6.95 -0.43 11.78
CA ILE A 103 -5.51 -0.18 11.88
C ILE A 103 -5.24 1.06 12.73
N SER A 104 -4.03 1.14 13.31
CA SER A 104 -3.66 2.18 14.26
C SER A 104 -3.05 3.44 13.63
N ILE A 105 -2.79 3.42 12.32
CA ILE A 105 -2.18 4.54 11.59
C ILE A 105 -3.20 5.22 10.67
N PRO A 106 -2.96 6.49 10.26
CA PRO A 106 -3.81 7.17 9.29
C PRO A 106 -3.93 6.41 7.96
N VAL A 107 -5.16 6.36 7.44
CA VAL A 107 -5.54 5.85 6.11
C VAL A 107 -6.01 6.99 5.21
#